data_AF-A0A7L0TPD5-F1
#
_entry.id   AF-A0A7L0TPD5-F1
#
_cell.length_a   1.000
_cell.length_b   1.000
_cell.length_c   1.000
_cell.angle_alpha   90.00
_cell.angle_beta   90.00
_cell.angle_gamma   90.00
#
_symmetry.space_group_name_H-M   'P 1'
#
loop_
_entity.id
_entity.type
_entity.pdbx_description
1 polymer ?
#
loop_
_entity_poly.entity_id
_entity_poly.type
_entity_poly.pdbx_seq_one_letter_code
_entity_poly.pdbx_strand_id
1 'polypeptide(L)'
;TAMATFEEQTQCVVEALFSDLLGDDESDCRSLETDSGEPVRLARDSPTQFDPVVIASRLRRMGDQCNMDFERVSSEALVEVLKGKLPARFLQMEKFGAAVDSLSRYWSDQNPELVYERAFLCVSVKLLIHVAKKVPAMVRPSHLIEVINGNSQVRNYIEACGGWVRM
;
A
#
# COMPACT_ATOMS: atom_id res chain seq x y z
N THR A 1 -21.91 -15.42 9.06
CA THR A 1 -21.38 -14.57 7.98
C THR A 1 -20.25 -15.32 7.33
N ALA A 2 -20.32 -15.59 6.02
CA ALA A 2 -19.18 -16.20 5.32
C ALA A 2 -17.96 -15.29 5.49
N MET A 3 -16.78 -15.86 5.75
CA MET A 3 -15.54 -15.08 5.74
C MET A 3 -15.34 -14.55 4.32
N ALA A 4 -15.19 -13.23 4.17
CA ALA A 4 -14.85 -12.62 2.90
C ALA A 4 -13.57 -13.26 2.34
N THR A 5 -13.53 -13.50 1.04
CA THR A 5 -12.38 -14.02 0.31
C THR A 5 -11.17 -13.08 0.43
N PHE A 6 -9.97 -13.57 0.12
CA PHE A 6 -8.76 -12.72 0.13
C PHE A 6 -8.93 -11.53 -0.81
N GLU A 7 -9.55 -11.74 -1.98
CA GLU A 7 -9.80 -10.75 -3.00
C GLU A 7 -10.74 -9.64 -2.48
N GLU A 8 -11.85 -10.03 -1.84
CA GLU A 8 -12.80 -9.10 -1.22
C GLU A 8 -12.15 -8.31 -0.08
N GLN A 9 -11.37 -8.97 0.77
CA GLN A 9 -10.62 -8.29 1.84
C GLN A 9 -9.62 -7.28 1.28
N THR A 10 -8.86 -7.69 0.25
CA THR A 10 -7.90 -6.82 -0.44
C THR A 10 -8.59 -5.60 -1.03
N GLN A 11 -9.76 -5.79 -1.65
CA GLN A 11 -10.57 -4.69 -2.17
C GLN A 11 -10.96 -3.72 -1.05
N CYS A 12 -11.54 -4.20 0.06
CA CYS A 12 -11.95 -3.33 1.17
C CYS A 12 -10.76 -2.55 1.78
N VAL A 13 -9.61 -3.21 1.94
CA VAL A 13 -8.39 -2.57 2.47
C VAL A 13 -7.89 -1.47 1.53
N VAL A 14 -7.85 -1.73 0.22
CA VAL A 14 -7.38 -0.75 -0.76
C VAL A 14 -8.36 0.41 -0.88
N GLU A 15 -9.67 0.15 -0.88
CA GLU A 15 -10.69 1.23 -0.90
C GLU A 15 -10.59 2.13 0.34
N ALA A 16 -10.34 1.56 1.51
CA ALA A 16 -10.10 2.33 2.74
C ALA A 16 -8.81 3.17 2.63
N LEU A 17 -7.73 2.60 2.09
CA LEU A 17 -6.48 3.33 1.85
C LEU A 17 -6.67 4.52 0.90
N PHE A 18 -7.45 4.33 -0.16
CA PHE A 18 -7.75 5.41 -1.12
C PHE A 18 -8.65 6.48 -0.53
N SER A 19 -9.65 6.10 0.26
CA SER A 19 -10.51 7.04 0.97
C SER A 19 -9.70 7.93 1.92
N ASP A 20 -8.71 7.37 2.61
CA ASP A 20 -7.78 8.09 3.49
C ASP A 20 -6.74 8.94 2.72
N LEU A 21 -6.45 8.61 1.45
CA LEU A 21 -5.56 9.39 0.59
C LEU A 21 -6.25 10.53 -0.17
N LEU A 22 -7.54 10.36 -0.47
CA LEU A 22 -8.35 11.28 -1.28
C LEU A 22 -9.38 12.06 -0.45
N GLY A 23 -9.66 11.63 0.78
CA GLY A 23 -10.44 12.38 1.74
C GLY A 23 -9.71 13.67 2.07
N ASP A 24 -10.43 14.79 1.96
CA ASP A 24 -9.90 16.13 2.19
C ASP A 24 -9.13 16.22 3.51
N ASP A 25 -8.13 17.08 3.48
CA ASP A 25 -7.31 17.57 4.59
C ASP A 25 -8.17 18.36 5.59
N GLU A 26 -9.19 17.71 6.19
CA GLU A 26 -9.92 18.20 7.35
C GLU A 26 -9.39 17.53 8.61
N SER A 27 -8.06 17.46 8.73
CA SER A 27 -7.42 17.45 10.04
C SER A 27 -7.47 18.88 10.59
N ASP A 28 -8.68 19.35 10.88
CA ASP A 28 -8.89 20.51 11.74
C ASP A 28 -8.21 20.17 13.07
N CYS A 29 -7.02 20.76 13.26
CA CYS A 29 -6.17 20.58 14.42
C CYS A 29 -6.83 21.29 15.60
N ARG A 30 -7.86 20.68 16.19
CA ARG A 30 -8.42 21.13 17.46
C ARG A 30 -8.80 19.93 18.31
N SER A 31 -7.91 19.62 19.24
CA SER A 31 -8.26 19.65 20.67
C SER A 31 -6.98 19.66 21.50
N LEU A 32 -6.65 20.85 22.04
CA LEU A 32 -5.92 20.96 23.29
C LEU A 32 -6.90 20.60 24.39
N GLU A 33 -6.86 19.36 24.90
CA GLU A 33 -7.42 19.06 26.21
C GLU A 33 -6.43 18.24 27.03
N THR A 34 -6.36 18.64 28.29
CA THR A 34 -5.35 18.41 29.31
C THR A 34 -5.39 17.01 29.93
N ASP A 35 -4.18 16.56 30.31
CA ASP A 35 -3.85 15.78 31.51
C ASP A 35 -4.89 14.80 32.08
N SER A 36 -4.68 13.51 31.81
CA SER A 36 -4.71 12.52 32.90
C SER A 36 -3.78 11.37 32.57
N GLY A 37 -2.80 11.13 33.44
CA GLY A 37 -1.86 10.04 33.31
C GLY A 37 -2.53 8.68 33.42
N GLU A 38 -2.41 7.88 32.36
CA GLU A 38 -2.44 6.42 32.45
C GLU A 38 -1.21 5.85 31.75
N PRO A 39 -0.55 4.84 32.34
CA PRO A 39 0.65 4.27 31.75
C PRO A 39 0.27 3.54 30.47
N VAL A 40 0.90 3.95 29.36
CA VAL A 40 0.89 3.28 28.06
C VAL A 40 1.22 1.81 28.26
N ARG A 41 0.18 0.98 28.39
CA ARG A 41 0.28 -0.43 28.10
C ARG A 41 0.34 -0.52 26.59
N LEU A 42 1.53 -0.84 26.07
CA LEU A 42 1.69 -1.52 24.78
C LEU A 42 0.99 -2.88 24.88
N ALA A 43 -0.33 -2.87 25.01
CA ALA A 43 -1.15 -4.04 24.88
C ALA A 43 -1.08 -4.40 23.39
N ARG A 44 -0.35 -5.48 23.15
CA ARG A 44 -0.26 -6.19 21.89
C ARG A 44 -1.61 -6.86 21.60
N ASP A 45 -2.69 -6.07 21.57
CA ASP A 45 -3.98 -6.49 21.08
C ASP A 45 -3.89 -6.42 19.56
N SER A 46 -3.29 -7.45 18.97
CA SER A 46 -3.48 -7.69 17.55
C SER A 46 -5.01 -7.76 17.34
N PRO A 47 -5.60 -6.88 16.51
CA PRO A 47 -7.02 -6.92 16.25
C PRO A 47 -7.36 -8.35 15.85
N THR A 48 -8.31 -8.95 16.54
CA THR A 48 -8.80 -10.29 16.21
C THR A 48 -9.87 -10.24 15.11
N GLN A 49 -10.35 -9.04 14.78
CA GLN A 49 -11.38 -8.77 13.78
C GLN A 49 -10.81 -8.01 12.59
N PHE A 50 -11.30 -8.34 11.39
CA PHE A 50 -10.97 -7.63 10.16
C PHE A 50 -11.56 -6.21 10.18
N ASP A 51 -10.68 -5.22 10.19
CA ASP A 51 -11.00 -3.80 10.05
C ASP A 51 -10.17 -3.20 8.90
N PRO A 52 -10.80 -2.86 7.75
CA PRO A 52 -10.08 -2.39 6.58
C PRO A 52 -9.37 -1.05 6.81
N VAL A 53 -9.86 -0.18 7.70
CA VAL A 53 -9.25 1.13 7.97
C VAL A 53 -7.96 0.98 8.78
N VAL A 54 -7.98 0.11 9.79
CA VAL A 54 -6.78 -0.22 10.59
C VAL A 54 -5.73 -0.88 9.72
N ILE A 55 -6.13 -1.82 8.85
CA ILE A 55 -5.21 -2.52 7.94
C ILE A 55 -4.65 -1.55 6.89
N ALA A 56 -5.49 -0.69 6.29
CA ALA A 56 -5.05 0.36 5.37
C ALA A 56 -4.02 1.29 6.01
N SER A 57 -4.24 1.69 7.27
CA SER A 57 -3.30 2.52 8.03
C SER A 57 -1.94 1.84 8.21
N ARG A 58 -1.90 0.51 8.43
CA ARG A 58 -0.63 -0.25 8.48
C ARG A 58 0.04 -0.31 7.13
N LEU A 59 -0.73 -0.55 6.06
CA LEU A 59 -0.22 -0.58 4.71
C LEU A 59 0.39 0.77 4.30
N ARG A 60 -0.24 1.88 4.71
CA ARG A 60 0.32 3.24 4.57
C ARG A 60 1.66 3.35 5.29
N ARG A 61 1.74 2.96 6.57
CA ARG A 61 3.01 2.97 7.34
C ARG A 61 4.09 2.10 6.69
N MET A 62 3.73 0.97 6.08
CA MET A 62 4.67 0.15 5.31
C MET A 62 5.17 0.90 4.07
N GLY A 63 4.28 1.61 3.36
CA GLY A 63 4.67 2.51 2.27
C GLY A 63 5.65 3.60 2.71
N ASP A 64 5.42 4.20 3.88
CA ASP A 64 6.28 5.25 4.45
C ASP A 64 7.68 4.74 4.85
N GLN A 65 7.80 3.45 5.20
CA GLN A 65 9.09 2.80 5.47
C GLN A 65 9.94 2.61 4.20
N CYS A 66 9.32 2.61 3.01
CA CYS A 66 10.09 2.55 1.78
C CYS A 66 10.83 3.88 1.61
N ASN A 67 12.16 3.82 1.56
CA ASN A 67 13.03 5.00 1.47
C ASN A 67 13.50 5.29 0.03
N MET A 68 13.02 4.54 -0.96
CA MET A 68 13.43 4.74 -2.35
C MET A 68 13.04 6.12 -2.89
N ASP A 69 13.97 6.74 -3.60
CA ASP A 69 13.74 7.97 -4.34
C ASP A 69 13.42 7.62 -5.80
N PHE A 70 12.13 7.61 -6.15
CA PHE A 70 11.67 7.23 -7.49
C PHE A 70 12.20 8.14 -8.60
N GLU A 71 12.58 9.38 -8.28
CA GLU A 71 13.19 10.28 -9.27
C GLU A 71 14.61 9.80 -9.63
N ARG A 72 15.28 9.06 -8.74
CA ARG A 72 16.65 8.55 -8.93
C ARG A 72 16.71 7.12 -9.45
N VAL A 73 15.77 6.25 -9.08
CA VAL A 73 15.73 4.82 -9.47
C VAL A 73 15.07 4.63 -10.85
N SER A 74 15.03 5.69 -11.68
CA SER A 74 14.28 5.78 -12.93
C SER A 74 14.38 4.52 -13.80
N SER A 75 13.25 3.80 -13.92
CA SER A 75 13.06 2.70 -14.86
C SER A 75 12.08 3.09 -15.96
N GLU A 76 12.16 2.45 -17.13
CA GLU A 76 11.27 2.75 -18.26
C GLU A 76 9.78 2.63 -17.88
N ALA A 77 9.43 1.56 -17.15
CA ALA A 77 8.08 1.35 -16.65
C ALA A 77 7.62 2.47 -15.71
N LEU A 78 8.49 2.92 -14.79
CA LEU A 78 8.19 4.03 -13.89
C LEU A 78 8.00 5.35 -14.65
N VAL A 79 8.85 5.63 -15.63
CA VAL A 79 8.75 6.82 -16.48
C VAL A 79 7.44 6.84 -17.26
N GLU A 80 6.99 5.70 -17.77
CA GLU A 80 5.71 5.59 -18.46
C GLU A 80 4.51 5.79 -17.53
N VAL A 81 4.56 5.21 -16.32
CA VAL A 81 3.54 5.43 -15.28
C VAL A 81 3.42 6.92 -14.94
N LEU A 82 4.57 7.61 -14.78
CA LEU A 82 4.60 9.04 -14.41
C LEU A 82 4.30 9.99 -15.57
N LYS A 83 4.56 9.61 -16.82
CA LYS A 83 4.25 10.46 -17.98
C LYS A 83 2.74 10.60 -18.21
N GLY A 84 1.92 9.66 -17.74
CA GLY A 84 0.46 9.71 -17.89
C GLY A 84 -0.02 9.71 -19.36
N LYS A 85 0.84 9.35 -20.32
CA LYS A 85 0.59 9.48 -21.76
C LYS A 85 -0.08 8.27 -22.40
N LEU A 86 -0.41 7.23 -21.64
CA LEU A 86 -0.95 6.00 -22.21
C LEU A 86 -2.48 6.10 -22.37
N PRO A 87 -3.01 6.04 -23.60
CA PRO A 87 -4.45 6.15 -23.86
C PRO A 87 -5.24 4.88 -23.46
N ALA A 88 -4.54 3.78 -23.11
CA ALA A 88 -5.17 2.51 -22.74
C ALA A 88 -4.98 2.21 -21.25
N ARG A 89 -6.10 2.03 -20.54
CA ARG A 89 -6.15 1.67 -19.11
C ARG A 89 -5.40 0.37 -18.80
N PHE A 90 -5.50 -0.62 -19.68
CA PHE A 90 -4.81 -1.90 -19.51
C PHE A 90 -3.29 -1.77 -19.53
N LEU A 91 -2.75 -0.99 -20.48
CA LEU A 91 -1.31 -0.75 -20.57
C LEU A 91 -0.79 -0.02 -19.34
N GLN A 92 -1.55 0.94 -18.81
CA GLN A 92 -1.15 1.65 -17.60
C GLN A 92 -1.01 0.71 -16.41
N MET A 93 -1.93 -0.23 -16.25
CA MET A 93 -1.91 -1.18 -15.16
C MET A 93 -0.74 -2.15 -15.27
N GLU A 94 -0.48 -2.70 -16.46
CA GLU A 94 0.69 -3.55 -16.71
C GLU A 94 1.98 -2.82 -16.37
N LYS A 95 2.10 -1.53 -16.71
CA LYS A 95 3.30 -0.72 -16.40
C LYS A 95 3.41 -0.41 -14.92
N PHE A 96 2.31 -0.18 -14.22
CA PHE A 96 2.32 -0.03 -12.75
C PHE A 96 2.81 -1.32 -12.09
N GLY A 97 2.25 -2.47 -12.45
CA GLY A 97 2.69 -3.77 -11.94
C GLY A 97 4.16 -4.08 -12.24
N ALA A 98 4.61 -3.81 -13.47
CA ALA A 98 6.00 -3.99 -13.87
C ALA A 98 6.96 -3.07 -13.10
N ALA A 99 6.57 -1.81 -12.87
CA ALA A 99 7.35 -0.88 -12.05
C ALA A 99 7.44 -1.36 -10.60
N VAL A 100 6.33 -1.83 -10.01
CA VAL A 100 6.32 -2.40 -8.67
C VAL A 100 7.25 -3.61 -8.57
N ASP A 101 7.14 -4.61 -9.44
CA ASP A 101 7.99 -5.81 -9.39
C ASP A 101 9.48 -5.44 -9.51
N SER A 102 9.83 -4.61 -10.50
CA SER A 102 11.21 -4.17 -10.72
C SER A 102 11.79 -3.41 -9.52
N LEU A 103 11.04 -2.46 -8.96
CA LEU A 103 11.48 -1.67 -7.80
C LEU A 103 11.55 -2.52 -6.53
N SER A 104 10.66 -3.49 -6.38
CA SER A 104 10.63 -4.38 -5.21
C SER A 104 11.82 -5.31 -5.19
N ARG A 105 12.18 -5.88 -6.36
CA ARG A 105 13.41 -6.67 -6.51
C ARG A 105 14.64 -5.82 -6.22
N TYR A 106 14.74 -4.65 -6.87
CA TYR A 106 15.85 -3.73 -6.64
C TYR A 106 16.01 -3.38 -5.15
N TRP A 107 14.91 -3.06 -4.45
CA TRP A 107 15.00 -2.69 -3.04
C TRP A 107 15.33 -3.88 -2.14
N SER A 108 14.81 -5.07 -2.43
CA SER A 108 15.15 -6.30 -1.71
C SER A 108 16.64 -6.66 -1.92
N ASP A 109 17.16 -6.53 -3.13
CA ASP A 109 18.58 -6.79 -3.44
C ASP A 109 19.52 -5.84 -2.67
N GLN A 110 19.09 -4.59 -2.45
CA GLN A 110 19.84 -3.62 -1.66
C GLN A 110 19.66 -3.79 -0.14
N ASN A 111 18.66 -4.54 0.31
CA ASN A 111 18.33 -4.72 1.73
C ASN A 111 18.16 -6.22 2.03
N PRO A 112 19.25 -6.95 2.35
CA PRO A 112 19.22 -8.41 2.49
C PRO A 112 18.25 -8.96 3.55
N GLU A 113 17.86 -8.15 4.53
CA GLU A 113 16.87 -8.52 5.56
C GLU A 113 15.42 -8.34 5.10
N LEU A 114 15.20 -7.64 3.99
CA LEU A 114 13.90 -7.32 3.45
C LEU A 114 13.51 -8.33 2.37
N VAL A 115 12.64 -9.26 2.71
CA VAL A 115 12.06 -10.20 1.75
C VAL A 115 11.23 -9.49 0.68
N TYR A 116 11.19 -10.09 -0.52
CA TYR A 116 10.55 -9.53 -1.70
C TYR A 116 9.07 -9.14 -1.46
N GLU A 117 8.31 -9.96 -0.75
CA GLU A 117 6.87 -9.76 -0.52
C GLU A 117 6.61 -8.52 0.33
N ARG A 118 7.45 -8.31 1.34
CA ARG A 118 7.39 -7.12 2.19
C ARG A 118 7.83 -5.89 1.39
N ALA A 119 8.91 -6.00 0.63
CA ALA A 119 9.34 -4.95 -0.29
C ALA A 119 8.21 -4.57 -1.27
N PHE A 120 7.53 -5.57 -1.84
CA PHE A 120 6.43 -5.41 -2.77
C PHE A 120 5.28 -4.60 -2.20
N LEU A 121 4.81 -4.93 -0.99
CA LEU A 121 3.72 -4.19 -0.35
C LEU A 121 4.11 -2.73 -0.06
N CYS A 122 5.30 -2.52 0.50
CA CYS A 122 5.84 -1.18 0.75
C CYS A 122 5.97 -0.35 -0.53
N VAL A 123 6.56 -0.92 -1.58
CA VAL A 123 6.79 -0.25 -2.87
C VAL A 123 5.49 0.05 -3.58
N SER A 124 4.54 -0.89 -3.59
CA SER A 124 3.23 -0.70 -4.20
C SER A 124 2.50 0.52 -3.63
N VAL A 125 2.45 0.63 -2.30
CA VAL A 125 1.83 1.76 -1.62
C VAL A 125 2.60 3.05 -1.85
N LYS A 126 3.92 3.04 -1.69
CA LYS A 126 4.72 4.26 -1.88
C LYS A 126 4.61 4.78 -3.31
N LEU A 127 4.72 3.90 -4.30
CA LEU A 127 4.59 4.24 -5.72
C LEU A 127 3.21 4.79 -6.00
N LEU A 128 2.16 4.15 -5.50
CA LEU A 128 0.80 4.63 -5.65
C LEU A 128 0.61 6.05 -5.10
N ILE A 129 1.08 6.31 -3.88
CA ILE A 129 1.01 7.64 -3.25
C ILE A 129 1.79 8.67 -4.08
N HIS A 130 2.96 8.28 -4.59
CA HIS A 130 3.77 9.16 -5.43
C HIS A 130 3.07 9.50 -6.75
N VAL A 131 2.46 8.51 -7.42
CA VAL A 131 1.67 8.73 -8.63
C VAL A 131 0.44 9.59 -8.33
N ALA A 132 -0.22 9.39 -7.18
CA ALA A 132 -1.39 10.18 -6.79
C ALA A 132 -1.04 11.67 -6.64
N LYS A 133 0.14 11.96 -6.08
CA LYS A 133 0.65 13.33 -5.92
C LYS A 133 1.07 13.98 -7.24
N LYS A 134 1.64 13.21 -8.17
CA LYS A 134 2.19 13.73 -9.44
C LYS A 134 1.15 13.79 -10.56
N VAL A 135 0.30 12.77 -10.65
CA VAL A 135 -0.68 12.58 -11.71
C VAL A 135 -1.98 12.01 -11.12
N PRO A 136 -2.73 12.77 -10.30
CA PRO A 136 -3.90 12.26 -9.58
C PRO A 136 -4.97 11.63 -10.48
N ALA A 137 -5.15 12.16 -11.69
CA ALA A 137 -6.09 11.63 -12.69
C ALA A 137 -5.82 10.17 -13.10
N MET A 138 -4.62 9.68 -12.80
CA MET A 138 -4.12 8.36 -13.18
C MET A 138 -4.21 7.33 -12.06
N VAL A 139 -4.56 7.72 -10.83
CA VAL A 139 -4.60 6.80 -9.70
C VAL A 139 -6.00 6.21 -9.50
N ARG A 140 -6.07 4.88 -9.42
CA ARG A 140 -7.31 4.11 -9.20
C ARG A 140 -7.07 2.96 -8.23
N PRO A 141 -8.04 2.63 -7.36
CA PRO A 141 -7.95 1.47 -6.45
C PRO A 141 -7.61 0.17 -7.18
N SER A 142 -8.17 -0.02 -8.37
CA SER A 142 -7.95 -1.22 -9.19
C SER A 142 -6.48 -1.52 -9.45
N HIS A 143 -5.62 -0.51 -9.59
CA HIS A 143 -4.19 -0.72 -9.82
C HIS A 143 -3.52 -1.49 -8.67
N LEU A 144 -3.85 -1.14 -7.43
CA LEU A 144 -3.25 -1.80 -6.26
C LEU A 144 -3.95 -3.13 -5.96
N ILE A 145 -5.27 -3.22 -6.15
CA ILE A 145 -6.05 -4.46 -5.97
C ILE A 145 -5.52 -5.55 -6.90
N GLU A 146 -5.37 -5.24 -8.18
CA GLU A 146 -4.98 -6.23 -9.19
C GLU A 146 -3.51 -6.65 -9.04
N VAL A 147 -2.62 -5.72 -8.71
CA VAL A 147 -1.20 -6.03 -8.46
C VAL A 147 -1.01 -6.93 -7.24
N ILE A 148 -1.79 -6.73 -6.17
CA ILE A 148 -1.73 -7.59 -4.98
C ILE A 148 -2.41 -8.94 -5.24
N ASN A 149 -3.62 -8.95 -5.79
CA ASN A 149 -4.36 -10.19 -6.07
C ASN A 149 -3.67 -11.05 -7.14
N GLY A 150 -2.99 -10.43 -8.11
CA GLY A 150 -2.27 -11.12 -9.18
C GLY A 150 -0.92 -11.70 -8.76
N ASN A 151 -0.41 -11.36 -7.56
CA ASN A 151 0.88 -11.85 -7.08
C ASN A 151 0.68 -12.96 -6.03
N SER A 152 0.75 -14.21 -6.48
CA SER A 152 0.56 -15.39 -5.62
C SER A 152 1.58 -15.49 -4.50
N GLN A 153 2.82 -15.03 -4.71
CA GLN A 153 3.86 -15.02 -3.68
C GLN A 153 3.48 -14.07 -2.52
N VAL A 154 2.99 -12.88 -2.86
CA VAL A 154 2.52 -11.88 -1.88
C VAL A 154 1.25 -12.35 -1.17
N ARG A 155 0.30 -12.97 -1.88
CA ARG A 155 -0.88 -13.61 -1.26
C ARG A 155 -0.44 -14.65 -0.23
N ASN A 156 0.40 -15.60 -0.64
CA ASN A 156 0.85 -16.69 0.23
C ASN A 156 1.57 -16.13 1.47
N TYR A 157 2.36 -15.07 1.31
CA TYR A 157 3.01 -14.39 2.42
C TYR A 157 1.99 -13.79 3.40
N ILE A 158 0.99 -13.05 2.92
CA ILE A 158 -0.06 -12.46 3.77
C ILE A 158 -0.85 -13.56 4.50
N GLU A 159 -1.21 -14.64 3.81
CA GLU A 159 -1.91 -15.78 4.40
C GLU A 159 -1.05 -16.48 5.47
N ALA A 160 0.26 -16.65 5.21
CA ALA A 160 1.21 -17.21 6.19
C ALA A 160 1.39 -16.31 7.43
N CYS A 161 1.24 -14.99 7.29
CA CYS A 161 1.21 -14.06 8.42
C CYS A 161 -0.10 -14.16 9.23
N GLY A 162 -1.11 -14.91 8.77
CA GLY A 162 -2.43 -15.02 9.38
C GLY A 162 -3.48 -14.12 8.74
N GLY A 163 -3.30 -13.78 7.45
CA GLY A 163 -4.18 -12.94 6.67
C GLY A 163 -3.96 -11.44 6.89
N TRP A 164 -4.78 -10.62 6.24
CA TRP A 164 -4.70 -9.15 6.32
C TRP A 164 -4.76 -8.60 7.75
N VAL A 165 -5.45 -9.28 8.66
CA VAL A 165 -5.63 -8.87 10.05
C VAL A 165 -4.31 -8.85 10.84
N ARG A 166 -3.41 -9.79 10.52
CA ARG A 166 -2.13 -10.01 11.23
C ARG A 166 -0.91 -9.52 10.48
N MET A 167 -1.11 -9.01 9.27
CA MET A 167 -0.08 -8.33 8.48
C MET A 167 0.26 -6.95 9.07
#